data_AF-A0A1J3JV38-F1
#
_entry.id   AF-A0A1J3JV38-F1
#
_cell.length_a   1.000
_cell.length_b   1.000
_cell.length_c   1.000
_cell.angle_alpha   90.00
_cell.angle_beta   90.00
_cell.angle_gamma   90.00
#
_symmetry.space_group_name_H-M   'P 1'
#
loop_
_entity.id
_entity.type
_entity.pdbx_description
1 polymer ?
#
loop_
_entity_poly.entity_id
_entity_poly.type
_entity_poly.pdbx_seq_one_letter_code
_entity_poly.pdbx_strand_id
1 'polypeptide(L)'
;MKKMGVYKNGGGEWTAKQHEGEEPLELVRATLSDPLDYYKKAVASIIELYFSTGDVGEAGSDLFVLGSSEYHPYFVKRLVYVAMDRHDKEKELASGLLSALYSDVINPNQIR
;
A
#
# COMPACT_ATOMS: atom_id res chain seq x y z
N MET A 1 -7.52 38.51 -20.69
CA MET A 1 -6.40 38.89 -21.57
C MET A 1 -5.57 37.64 -21.87
N LYS A 2 -5.67 37.05 -23.07
CA LYS A 2 -4.83 35.91 -23.49
C LYS A 2 -3.48 36.44 -24.00
N LYS A 3 -2.35 35.91 -23.50
CA LYS A 3 -1.03 36.21 -24.08
C LYS A 3 -0.76 35.26 -25.25
N MET A 4 -0.51 35.82 -26.43
CA MET A 4 -0.12 35.06 -27.62
C MET A 4 1.40 34.96 -27.70
N GLY A 5 1.94 33.74 -27.75
CA GLY A 5 3.35 33.49 -28.05
C GLY A 5 3.53 33.19 -29.53
N VAL A 6 4.50 33.84 -30.17
CA VAL A 6 4.86 33.64 -31.58
C VAL A 6 6.13 32.80 -31.63
N TYR A 7 6.15 31.77 -32.48
CA TYR A 7 7.31 30.88 -32.62
C TYR A 7 7.65 30.63 -34.10
N LYS A 8 8.93 30.36 -34.34
CA LYS A 8 9.52 30.17 -35.67
C LYS A 8 9.65 28.69 -35.95
N ASN A 9 9.02 28.21 -37.02
CA ASN A 9 9.20 26.81 -37.44
C ASN A 9 10.49 26.64 -38.25
N GLY A 10 10.97 25.40 -38.35
CA GLY A 10 12.27 25.04 -38.95
C GLY A 10 12.51 25.46 -40.41
N GLY A 11 11.49 26.00 -41.11
CA GLY A 11 11.59 26.63 -42.42
C GLY A 11 11.73 28.17 -42.40
N GLY A 12 11.76 28.79 -41.21
CA GLY A 12 11.97 30.23 -41.04
C GLY A 12 10.71 31.09 -40.88
N GLU A 13 9.52 30.49 -40.92
CA GLU A 13 8.24 31.18 -40.88
C GLU A 13 7.70 31.31 -39.45
N TRP A 14 7.18 32.50 -39.10
CA TRP A 14 6.64 32.80 -37.78
C TRP A 14 5.15 32.48 -37.74
N THR A 15 4.73 31.62 -36.82
CA THR A 15 3.31 31.28 -36.63
C THR A 15 2.91 31.50 -35.17
N ALA A 16 1.70 31.98 -34.96
CA ALA A 16 1.09 32.11 -33.64
C ALA A 16 0.06 30.99 -33.48
N LYS A 17 0.26 30.03 -32.56
CA LYS A 17 -0.88 29.24 -32.06
C LYS A 17 -1.21 29.63 -30.63
N GLN A 18 -2.50 29.54 -30.34
CA GLN A 18 -3.05 29.65 -29.01
C GLN A 18 -2.68 28.39 -28.22
N HIS A 19 -1.99 28.54 -27.08
CA HIS A 19 -1.84 27.45 -26.13
C HIS A 19 -3.17 27.34 -25.37
N GLU A 20 -3.94 26.30 -25.68
CA GLU A 20 -5.08 25.89 -24.87
C GLU A 20 -4.54 25.30 -23.56
N GLY A 21 -5.15 25.69 -22.45
CA GLY A 21 -4.64 25.42 -21.11
C GLY A 21 -4.49 23.93 -20.87
N GLU A 22 -3.33 23.53 -20.34
CA GLU A 22 -3.21 22.23 -19.70
C GLU A 22 -4.11 22.25 -18.45
N GLU A 23 -5.25 21.60 -18.56
CA GLU A 23 -6.14 21.30 -17.43
C GLU A 23 -5.38 20.42 -16.42
N PRO A 24 -5.20 20.87 -15.15
CA PRO A 24 -4.41 20.15 -14.15
C PRO A 24 -5.20 18.96 -13.58
N LEU A 25 -5.32 17.88 -14.36
CA LEU A 25 -5.97 16.64 -13.91
C LEU A 25 -4.99 15.63 -13.26
N GLU A 26 -3.74 16.02 -13.01
CA GLU A 26 -2.72 15.20 -12.33
C GLU A 26 -2.63 15.48 -10.81
N LEU A 27 -3.46 16.37 -10.24
CA LEU A 27 -3.45 16.63 -8.80
C LEU A 27 -4.57 15.89 -8.03
N VAL A 28 -5.60 15.41 -8.73
CA VAL A 28 -6.77 14.75 -8.10
C VAL A 28 -6.64 13.22 -8.07
N ARG A 29 -5.71 12.63 -8.83
CA ARG A 29 -5.44 11.17 -8.76
C ARG A 29 -4.76 10.75 -7.45
N ALA A 30 -4.09 11.66 -6.76
CA ALA A 30 -3.41 11.37 -5.49
C ALA A 30 -4.36 11.25 -4.28
N THR A 31 -5.63 11.63 -4.42
CA THR A 31 -6.58 11.70 -3.29
C THR A 31 -7.56 10.54 -3.17
N LEU A 32 -7.56 9.59 -4.11
CA LEU A 32 -8.34 8.35 -3.99
C LEU A 32 -7.37 7.18 -3.84
N SER A 33 -6.87 6.98 -2.62
CA SER A 33 -6.26 5.71 -2.24
C SER A 33 -7.28 4.61 -2.54
N ASP A 34 -6.95 3.70 -3.47
CA ASP A 34 -7.71 2.48 -3.66
C ASP A 34 -7.92 1.82 -2.27
N PRO A 35 -9.12 1.33 -1.93
CA PRO A 35 -9.35 0.58 -0.69
C PRO A 35 -8.30 -0.51 -0.44
N LEU A 36 -7.81 -1.15 -1.51
CA LEU A 36 -6.73 -2.12 -1.46
C LEU A 36 -5.38 -1.49 -1.06
N ASP A 37 -5.08 -0.29 -1.56
CA ASP A 37 -3.85 0.41 -1.21
C ASP A 37 -3.86 0.90 0.25
N TYR A 38 -5.02 1.30 0.76
CA TYR A 38 -5.19 1.57 2.19
C TYR A 38 -4.89 0.31 3.02
N TYR A 39 -5.49 -0.82 2.65
CA TYR A 39 -5.26 -2.10 3.34
C TYR A 39 -3.77 -2.49 3.33
N LYS A 40 -3.09 -2.40 2.18
CA LYS A 40 -1.65 -2.72 2.09
C LYS A 40 -0.79 -1.84 3.00
N LYS A 41 -1.09 -0.54 3.06
CA LYS A 41 -0.38 0.41 3.93
C LYS A 41 -0.63 0.14 5.41
N ALA A 42 -1.87 -0.17 5.77
CA ALA A 42 -2.23 -0.54 7.14
C ALA A 42 -1.54 -1.84 7.56
N VAL A 43 -1.58 -2.89 6.73
CA VAL A 43 -0.85 -4.15 6.96
C VAL A 43 0.64 -3.91 7.16
N ALA A 44 1.27 -3.09 6.31
CA ALA A 44 2.68 -2.78 6.48
C ALA A 44 2.95 -2.10 7.84
N SER A 45 2.08 -1.18 8.24
CA SER A 45 2.22 -0.47 9.53
C SER A 45 2.06 -1.42 10.73
N ILE A 46 1.08 -2.32 10.71
CA ILE A 46 0.84 -3.33 11.75
C ILE A 46 2.07 -4.25 11.90
N ILE A 47 2.64 -4.71 10.79
CA ILE A 47 3.81 -5.60 10.81
C ILE A 47 5.03 -4.90 11.42
N GLU A 48 5.29 -3.64 11.05
CA GLU A 48 6.41 -2.88 11.60
C GLU A 48 6.25 -2.60 13.10
N LEU A 49 5.04 -2.25 13.53
CA LEU A 49 4.74 -2.04 14.94
C LEU A 49 4.93 -3.33 15.71
N TYR A 50 4.40 -4.44 15.20
CA TYR A 50 4.55 -5.76 15.82
C TYR A 50 6.01 -6.18 15.95
N PHE A 51 6.85 -5.99 14.93
CA PHE A 51 8.29 -6.31 15.06
C PHE A 51 9.02 -5.41 16.06
N SER A 52 8.48 -4.21 16.32
CA SER A 52 9.04 -3.28 17.29
C SER A 52 8.60 -3.59 18.73
N THR A 53 7.34 -3.96 18.94
CA THR A 53 6.74 -4.16 20.26
C THR A 53 6.73 -5.63 20.70
N GLY A 54 6.60 -6.56 19.76
CA GLY A 54 6.34 -7.98 20.01
C GLY A 54 4.92 -8.25 20.55
N ASP A 55 4.03 -7.26 20.56
CA ASP A 55 2.69 -7.39 21.15
C ASP A 55 1.73 -8.07 20.17
N VAL A 56 1.44 -9.34 20.45
CA VAL A 56 0.52 -10.17 19.66
C VAL A 56 -0.94 -9.72 19.80
N GLY A 57 -1.33 -9.21 20.97
CA GLY A 57 -2.70 -8.80 21.26
C GLY A 57 -3.08 -7.52 20.52
N GLU A 58 -2.14 -6.56 20.49
CA GLU A 58 -2.29 -5.33 19.71
C GLU A 58 -2.35 -5.64 18.21
N ALA A 59 -1.39 -6.41 17.69
CA ALA A 59 -1.35 -6.77 16.27
C ALA A 59 -2.60 -7.55 15.81
N GLY A 60 -3.11 -8.47 16.64
CA GLY A 60 -4.34 -9.19 16.36
C GLY A 60 -5.58 -8.30 16.38
N SER A 61 -5.66 -7.37 17.33
CA SER A 61 -6.77 -6.41 17.42
C SER A 61 -6.79 -5.45 16.24
N ASP A 62 -5.63 -4.92 15.86
CA ASP A 62 -5.49 -4.04 14.71
C ASP A 62 -5.85 -4.74 13.41
N LEU A 63 -5.43 -5.99 13.24
CA LEU A 63 -5.78 -6.81 12.08
C LEU A 63 -7.29 -7.11 12.02
N PHE A 64 -7.92 -7.38 13.17
CA PHE A 64 -9.36 -7.59 13.27
C PHE A 64 -10.15 -6.32 12.90
N VAL A 65 -9.73 -5.16 13.40
CA VAL A 65 -10.35 -3.86 13.12
C VAL A 65 -10.15 -3.44 11.66
N LEU A 66 -8.99 -3.74 11.08
CA LEU A 66 -8.70 -3.46 9.67
C LEU A 66 -9.68 -4.19 8.72
N GLY A 67 -10.26 -5.31 9.18
CA GLY A 67 -11.33 -6.01 8.50
C GLY A 67 -10.90 -6.79 7.26
N SER A 68 -11.86 -7.55 6.71
CA SER A 68 -11.73 -8.48 5.58
C SER A 68 -10.82 -9.68 5.83
N SER A 69 -11.42 -10.74 6.37
CA SER A 69 -10.84 -12.09 6.38
C SER A 69 -10.40 -12.58 5.01
N GLU A 70 -11.03 -12.06 3.94
CA GLU A 70 -10.66 -12.30 2.54
C GLU A 70 -9.23 -11.86 2.20
N TYR A 71 -8.63 -10.94 2.97
CA TYR A 71 -7.27 -10.46 2.76
C TYR A 71 -6.26 -10.99 3.79
N HIS A 72 -6.65 -11.93 4.66
CA HIS A 72 -5.71 -12.62 5.54
C HIS A 72 -4.54 -13.30 4.79
N PRO A 73 -4.74 -13.93 3.61
CA PRO A 73 -3.63 -14.49 2.84
C PRO A 73 -2.59 -13.44 2.44
N TYR A 74 -3.01 -12.20 2.17
CA TYR A 74 -2.10 -11.10 1.87
C TYR A 74 -1.29 -10.72 3.11
N PHE A 75 -1.93 -10.60 4.28
CA PHE A 75 -1.25 -10.31 5.53
C PHE A 75 -0.16 -11.35 5.84
N VAL A 76 -0.51 -12.63 5.79
CA VAL A 76 0.43 -13.74 6.04
C VAL A 76 1.61 -13.69 5.06
N LYS A 77 1.33 -13.54 3.76
CA LYS A 77 2.38 -13.41 2.74
C LYS A 77 3.30 -12.22 3.03
N ARG A 78 2.73 -11.08 3.40
CA ARG A 78 3.49 -9.84 3.66
C ARG A 78 4.34 -9.97 4.93
N LEU A 79 3.79 -10.52 6.00
CA LEU A 79 4.50 -10.76 7.27
C LEU A 79 5.71 -11.66 7.04
N VAL A 80 5.52 -12.81 6.38
CA VAL A 80 6.61 -13.75 6.08
C VAL A 80 7.65 -13.09 5.17
N TYR A 81 7.22 -12.37 4.13
CA TYR A 81 8.13 -11.66 3.23
C TYR A 81 9.03 -10.66 3.97
N VAL A 82 8.47 -9.84 4.87
CA VAL A 82 9.25 -8.86 5.63
C VAL A 82 10.16 -9.55 6.66
N ALA A 83 9.69 -10.61 7.32
CA ALA A 83 10.51 -11.38 8.26
C ALA A 83 11.72 -12.05 7.58
N MET A 84 11.54 -12.57 6.36
CA MET A 84 12.59 -13.24 5.60
C MET A 84 13.73 -12.31 5.18
N ASP A 85 13.46 -11.01 5.02
CA ASP A 85 14.46 -9.99 4.70
C ASP A 85 15.24 -9.49 5.94
N ARG A 86 14.83 -9.93 7.14
CA ARG A 86 15.37 -9.49 8.44
C ARG A 86 16.14 -10.60 9.17
N HIS A 87 16.39 -10.38 10.47
CA HIS A 87 17.17 -11.28 11.32
C HIS A 87 16.29 -12.40 11.91
N ASP A 88 16.92 -13.35 12.60
CA ASP A 88 16.22 -14.52 13.14
C ASP A 88 15.17 -14.15 14.19
N LYS A 89 15.34 -13.01 14.89
CA LYS A 89 14.36 -12.47 15.82
C LYS A 89 13.01 -12.18 15.15
N GLU A 90 13.01 -11.52 13.99
CA GLU A 90 11.77 -11.19 13.29
C GLU A 90 11.11 -12.44 12.69
N LYS A 91 11.90 -13.46 12.33
CA LYS A 91 11.37 -14.77 11.90
C LYS A 91 10.69 -15.50 13.06
N GLU A 92 11.27 -15.46 14.25
CA GLU A 92 10.67 -16.02 15.46
C GLU A 92 9.36 -15.29 15.81
N LEU A 93 9.37 -13.95 15.82
CA LEU A 93 8.16 -13.14 16.03
C LEU A 93 7.09 -13.45 14.99
N ALA A 94 7.44 -13.50 13.71
CA ALA A 94 6.48 -13.86 12.65
C ALA A 94 5.88 -15.25 12.89
N SER A 95 6.68 -16.24 13.26
CA SER A 95 6.18 -17.58 13.61
C SER A 95 5.27 -17.55 14.84
N GLY A 96 5.60 -16.75 15.85
CA GLY A 96 4.81 -16.59 17.07
C GLY A 96 3.45 -15.97 16.80
N LEU A 97 3.41 -14.87 16.02
CA LEU A 97 2.16 -14.22 15.62
C LEU A 97 1.30 -15.14 14.76
N LEU A 98 1.88 -15.84 13.79
CA LEU A 98 1.13 -16.78 12.95
C LEU A 98 0.52 -17.91 13.78
N SER A 99 1.27 -18.46 14.75
CA SER A 99 0.76 -19.49 15.66
C SER A 99 -0.44 -18.98 16.47
N ALA A 100 -0.33 -17.77 17.03
CA ALA A 100 -1.40 -17.16 17.82
C ALA A 100 -2.66 -16.85 17.00
N LEU A 101 -2.49 -16.37 15.76
CA LEU A 101 -3.61 -16.07 14.86
C LEU A 101 -4.26 -17.34 14.29
N TYR A 102 -3.51 -18.43 14.10
CA TYR A 102 -4.05 -19.70 13.61
C TYR A 102 -4.95 -20.39 14.63
N SER A 103 -4.72 -20.20 15.93
CA SER A 103 -5.59 -20.73 16.98
C SER A 103 -6.98 -20.08 17.01
N ASP A 104 -7.09 -18.81 16.61
CA ASP A 104 -8.34 -18.04 16.73
C ASP A 104 -9.05 -17.76 15.39
N VAL A 105 -8.36 -17.77 14.24
CA VAL A 105 -8.89 -17.10 13.03
C VAL A 105 -8.85 -17.92 11.73
N ILE A 106 -8.12 -19.04 11.62
CA ILE A 106 -8.01 -19.78 10.34
C ILE A 106 -8.82 -21.08 10.36
N ASN A 107 -9.99 -21.03 9.73
CA ASN A 107 -10.79 -22.21 9.43
C ASN A 107 -9.99 -23.16 8.50
N PRO A 108 -9.79 -24.45 8.85
CA PRO A 108 -8.93 -25.40 8.10
C PRO A 108 -9.30 -25.60 6.62
N ASN A 109 -10.45 -25.10 6.18
CA ASN A 109 -11.00 -25.30 4.84
C ASN A 109 -10.36 -24.45 3.72
N GLN A 110 -9.35 -23.62 4.03
CA GLN A 110 -8.66 -22.79 3.03
C GLN A 110 -7.36 -23.41 2.49
N ILE A 111 -6.96 -24.58 2.97
CA ILE A 111 -5.83 -25.34 2.42
C ILE A 111 -6.41 -26.37 1.44
N ARG A 112 -6.36 -26.08 0.15
CA ARG A 112 -6.65 -27.05 -0.93
C ARG A 112 -5.58 -26.99 -2.00
#